data_AF-A0A5S3SJ36-F1
#
_entry.id   AF-A0A5S3SJ36-F1
#
_cell.length_a   1.000
_cell.length_b   1.000
_cell.length_c   1.000
_cell.angle_alpha   90.00
_cell.angle_beta   90.00
_cell.angle_gamma   90.00
#
_symmetry.space_group_name_H-M   'P 1'
#
loop_
_entity.id
_entity.type
_entity.pdbx_description
1 polymer ?
#
loop_
_entity_poly.entity_id
_entity_poly.type
_entity_poly.pdbx_seq_one_letter_code
_entity_poly.pdbx_strand_id
1 'polypeptide(L)'
;MIYEVKIWPSGSRKECGLSSADELLEKKHHPTNDLAKYLSAVGEPKPTNLHEAHHIVSGKGRYNKSAMMDARLNLHLMNIGINDPHNGIWLINFVKNKAIDWSTTNAPPHRKIHRYNYETWIGAMLGESMATDKTVFLNKLRNTKMLIRTGMLPARIFEKKDELWKGI
;
A
#
# COMPACT_ATOMS: atom_id res chain seq x y z
N MET A 1 18.72 -33.64 6.04
CA MET A 1 18.47 -32.96 4.76
C MET A 1 17.47 -31.84 5.04
N ILE A 2 17.98 -30.64 5.29
CA ILE A 2 17.13 -29.49 5.64
C ILE A 2 16.72 -28.86 4.32
N TYR A 3 15.45 -28.97 3.95
CA TYR A 3 14.93 -28.29 2.77
C TYR A 3 14.96 -26.79 3.06
N GLU A 4 15.86 -26.06 2.41
CA GLU A 4 15.73 -24.60 2.30
C GLU A 4 14.43 -24.32 1.55
N VAL A 5 13.39 -23.96 2.29
CA VAL A 5 12.20 -23.34 1.70
C VAL A 5 12.66 -22.01 1.12
N LYS A 6 12.83 -21.95 -0.21
CA LYS A 6 12.97 -20.68 -0.93
C LYS A 6 11.68 -19.87 -0.70
N ILE A 7 11.69 -19.04 0.33
CA ILE A 7 10.57 -18.16 0.66
C ILE A 7 10.47 -17.10 -0.46
N TRP A 8 9.52 -17.29 -1.37
CA TRP A 8 9.26 -16.45 -2.53
C TRP A 8 8.48 -15.19 -2.14
N PRO A 9 9.19 -14.11 -1.77
CA PRO A 9 8.96 -12.86 -2.49
C PRO A 9 10.29 -12.26 -2.94
N SER A 10 11.12 -13.04 -3.63
CA SER A 10 12.38 -12.54 -4.17
C SER A 10 12.19 -11.58 -5.35
N GLY A 11 11.06 -11.62 -6.06
CA GLY A 11 10.80 -10.77 -7.23
C GLY A 11 10.71 -9.28 -6.90
N SER A 12 9.75 -8.89 -6.06
CA SER A 12 9.55 -7.49 -5.65
C SER A 12 10.79 -6.89 -4.96
N ARG A 13 11.48 -7.68 -4.13
CA ARG A 13 12.69 -7.25 -3.40
C ARG A 13 13.90 -7.11 -4.32
N LYS A 14 14.06 -7.97 -5.32
CA LYS A 14 15.09 -7.83 -6.36
C LYS A 14 14.84 -6.59 -7.23
N GLU A 15 13.60 -6.32 -7.62
CA GLU A 15 13.24 -5.10 -8.37
C GLU A 15 13.50 -3.82 -7.54
N CYS A 16 13.25 -3.87 -6.23
CA CYS A 16 13.50 -2.76 -5.32
C CYS A 16 14.98 -2.42 -5.24
N GLY A 17 15.84 -3.40 -4.98
CA GLY A 17 17.28 -3.20 -4.80
C GLY A 17 18.04 -2.77 -6.06
N LEU A 18 17.40 -2.85 -7.24
CA LEU A 18 17.99 -2.44 -8.52
C LEU A 18 17.54 -1.05 -8.98
N SER A 19 16.48 -0.49 -8.40
CA SER A 19 15.93 0.79 -8.85
C SER A 19 16.63 1.96 -8.15
N SER A 20 17.13 2.95 -8.90
CA SER A 20 17.60 4.21 -8.31
C SER A 20 16.43 5.08 -7.83
N ALA A 21 16.71 6.10 -7.01
CA ALA A 21 15.69 7.08 -6.60
C ALA A 21 15.02 7.78 -7.80
N ASP A 22 15.81 8.09 -8.85
CA ASP A 22 15.31 8.71 -10.08
C ASP A 22 14.45 7.75 -10.91
N GLU A 23 14.81 6.47 -10.97
CA GLU A 23 13.97 5.45 -11.61
C GLU A 23 12.65 5.24 -10.87
N LEU A 24 12.67 5.41 -9.54
CA LEU A 24 11.42 5.42 -8.79
C LEU A 24 10.56 6.60 -9.27
N LEU A 25 11.11 7.82 -9.35
CA LEU A 25 10.38 9.03 -9.77
C LEU A 25 9.71 8.89 -11.16
N GLU A 26 10.41 8.29 -12.13
CA GLU A 26 9.98 8.25 -13.53
C GLU A 26 9.07 7.07 -13.92
N LYS A 27 9.03 5.99 -13.12
CA LYS A 27 8.25 4.78 -13.46
C LYS A 27 6.74 5.10 -13.64
N LYS A 28 6.30 5.09 -14.90
CA LYS A 28 4.90 5.22 -15.34
C LYS A 28 4.08 4.00 -14.88
N HIS A 29 3.45 4.12 -13.72
CA HIS A 29 2.38 3.23 -13.24
C HIS A 29 2.85 1.80 -12.89
N HIS A 30 2.53 1.36 -11.67
CA HIS A 30 2.87 0.01 -11.23
C HIS A 30 1.69 -0.92 -11.47
N PRO A 31 1.87 -2.02 -12.23
CA PRO A 31 0.77 -2.92 -12.54
C PRO A 31 0.27 -3.63 -11.28
N THR A 32 -1.03 -3.59 -11.05
CA THR A 32 -1.69 -4.25 -9.90
C THR A 32 -1.68 -5.77 -10.02
N ASN A 33 -1.37 -6.32 -11.19
CA ASN A 33 -1.29 -7.76 -11.45
C ASN A 33 -0.14 -8.43 -10.67
N ASP A 34 1.02 -7.78 -10.57
CA ASP A 34 2.15 -8.33 -9.82
C ASP A 34 1.86 -8.33 -8.32
N LEU A 35 1.28 -7.24 -7.81
CA LEU A 35 0.83 -7.16 -6.42
C LEU A 35 -0.18 -8.26 -6.09
N ALA A 36 -1.18 -8.46 -6.96
CA ALA A 36 -2.18 -9.53 -6.83
C ALA A 36 -1.55 -10.93 -6.75
N LYS A 37 -0.57 -11.20 -7.61
CA LYS A 37 0.19 -12.45 -7.61
C LYS A 37 0.96 -12.62 -6.29
N TYR A 38 1.63 -11.59 -5.81
CA TYR A 38 2.43 -11.67 -4.59
C TYR A 38 1.57 -11.74 -3.32
N LEU A 39 0.42 -11.07 -3.26
CA LEU A 39 -0.57 -11.26 -2.17
C LEU A 39 -1.02 -12.72 -2.09
N SER A 40 -1.37 -13.31 -3.24
CA SER A 40 -1.79 -14.72 -3.29
C SER A 40 -0.66 -15.67 -2.84
N ALA A 41 0.58 -15.38 -3.21
CA ALA A 41 1.75 -16.19 -2.86
C ALA A 41 2.07 -16.20 -1.35
N VAL A 42 1.66 -15.18 -0.60
CA VAL A 42 1.82 -15.13 0.87
C VAL A 42 0.58 -15.61 1.63
N GLY A 43 -0.34 -16.31 0.96
CA GLY A 43 -1.54 -16.85 1.59
C GLY A 43 -2.67 -15.83 1.76
N GLU A 44 -2.63 -14.71 1.04
CA GLU A 44 -3.75 -13.77 0.93
C GLU A 44 -4.44 -13.94 -0.44
N PRO A 45 -5.28 -14.98 -0.65
CA PRO A 45 -5.94 -15.20 -1.92
C PRO A 45 -6.95 -14.09 -2.22
N LYS A 46 -7.18 -13.82 -3.51
CA LYS A 46 -8.19 -12.87 -3.97
C LYS A 46 -9.59 -13.31 -3.49
N PRO A 47 -10.29 -12.51 -2.66
CA PRO A 47 -11.53 -12.96 -2.01
C PRO A 47 -12.71 -13.18 -2.98
N THR A 48 -12.88 -12.31 -3.96
CA THR A 48 -13.85 -12.47 -5.05
C THR A 48 -13.29 -11.88 -6.34
N ASN A 49 -13.88 -12.19 -7.50
CA ASN A 49 -13.51 -11.58 -8.78
C ASN A 49 -13.60 -10.03 -8.78
N LEU A 50 -14.42 -9.45 -7.90
CA LEU A 50 -14.65 -8.02 -7.74
C LEU A 50 -13.67 -7.31 -6.78
N HIS A 51 -12.78 -8.05 -6.12
CA HIS A 51 -11.67 -7.47 -5.38
C HIS A 51 -10.52 -7.10 -6.31
N GLU A 52 -9.92 -5.94 -6.07
CA GLU A 52 -8.74 -5.45 -6.77
C GLU A 52 -7.59 -5.31 -5.76
N ALA A 53 -6.38 -5.64 -6.19
CA ALA A 53 -5.19 -5.40 -5.37
C ALA A 53 -4.96 -3.89 -5.29
N HIS A 54 -4.78 -3.40 -4.07
CA HIS A 54 -4.58 -2.00 -3.76
C HIS A 54 -3.23 -1.80 -3.07
N HIS A 55 -2.41 -0.92 -3.62
CA HIS A 55 -1.18 -0.46 -2.98
C HIS A 55 -1.52 0.50 -1.83
N ILE A 56 -0.97 0.28 -0.66
CA ILE A 56 -1.08 1.19 0.49
C ILE A 56 -0.34 2.48 0.16
N VAL A 57 0.96 2.38 -0.12
CA VAL A 57 1.75 3.44 -0.75
C VAL A 57 1.65 3.25 -2.26
N SER A 58 0.92 4.16 -2.91
CA SER A 58 0.77 4.17 -4.37
C SER A 58 2.07 4.60 -5.07
N GLY A 59 2.07 4.62 -6.40
CA GLY A 59 3.24 5.07 -7.19
C GLY A 59 3.62 6.53 -6.93
N LYS A 60 3.28 7.44 -7.84
CA LYS A 60 3.62 8.87 -7.70
C LYS A 60 2.58 9.69 -6.92
N GLY A 61 1.48 9.07 -6.50
CA GLY A 61 0.29 9.79 -6.04
C GLY A 61 -0.42 10.58 -7.12
N ARG A 62 -1.63 11.04 -6.83
CA ARG A 62 -2.41 11.93 -7.70
C ARG A 62 -2.51 13.35 -7.13
N TYR A 63 -2.60 13.51 -5.81
CA TYR A 63 -3.06 14.74 -5.19
C TYR A 63 -2.01 15.40 -4.26
N ASN A 64 -1.32 14.62 -3.44
CA ASN A 64 -0.22 15.01 -2.57
C ASN A 64 1.02 14.16 -2.91
N LYS A 65 1.66 14.52 -4.04
CA LYS A 65 2.80 13.79 -4.59
C LYS A 65 4.02 13.78 -3.66
N SER A 66 4.24 14.86 -2.90
CA SER A 66 5.35 14.92 -1.93
C SER A 66 5.19 13.86 -0.85
N ALA A 67 4.02 13.81 -0.20
CA ALA A 67 3.72 12.81 0.83
C ALA A 67 3.86 11.37 0.31
N MET A 68 3.45 11.12 -0.95
CA MET A 68 3.63 9.81 -1.58
C MET A 68 5.09 9.51 -1.89
N MET A 69 5.86 10.50 -2.31
CA MET A 69 7.28 10.33 -2.58
C MET A 69 8.04 9.99 -1.31
N ASP A 70 7.77 10.68 -0.21
CA ASP A 70 8.42 10.43 1.09
C ASP A 70 8.14 8.99 1.56
N ALA A 71 6.87 8.56 1.53
CA ALA A 71 6.49 7.19 1.88
C ALA A 71 7.13 6.14 0.97
N ARG A 72 7.28 6.45 -0.32
CA ARG A 72 7.88 5.54 -1.30
C ARG A 72 9.40 5.46 -1.18
N LEU A 73 10.06 6.56 -0.82
CA LEU A 73 11.48 6.55 -0.51
C LEU A 73 11.74 5.67 0.71
N ASN A 74 10.91 5.78 1.75
CA ASN A 74 11.03 4.90 2.92
C ASN A 74 10.80 3.42 2.61
N LEU A 75 9.84 3.06 1.73
CA LEU A 75 9.71 1.69 1.23
C LEU A 75 11.02 1.20 0.61
N HIS A 76 11.62 2.03 -0.25
CA HIS A 76 12.85 1.68 -0.96
C HIS A 76 14.05 1.52 -0.03
N LEU A 77 14.27 2.47 0.90
CA LEU A 77 15.34 2.38 1.90
C LEU A 77 15.26 1.10 2.73
N MET A 78 14.03 0.64 3.03
CA MET A 78 13.80 -0.60 3.77
C MET A 78 13.83 -1.86 2.88
N ASN A 79 14.19 -1.72 1.60
CA ASN A 79 14.21 -2.77 0.60
C ASN A 79 12.86 -3.52 0.52
N ILE A 80 11.77 -2.75 0.47
CA ILE A 80 10.39 -3.22 0.28
C ILE A 80 9.95 -2.71 -1.09
N GLY A 81 9.80 -3.63 -2.04
CA GLY A 81 9.34 -3.27 -3.38
C GLY A 81 7.91 -2.74 -3.36
N ILE A 82 7.54 -1.94 -4.35
CA ILE A 82 6.18 -1.39 -4.40
C ILE A 82 5.11 -2.49 -4.51
N ASN A 83 5.41 -3.58 -5.24
CA ASN A 83 4.53 -4.73 -5.36
C ASN A 83 4.70 -5.74 -4.20
N ASP A 84 5.49 -5.43 -3.17
CA ASP A 84 5.60 -6.29 -2.00
C ASP A 84 4.23 -6.45 -1.32
N PRO A 85 3.83 -7.68 -0.94
CA PRO A 85 2.51 -7.92 -0.35
C PRO A 85 2.29 -7.19 0.98
N HIS A 86 3.34 -6.77 1.68
CA HIS A 86 3.22 -5.89 2.86
C HIS A 86 2.67 -4.51 2.48
N ASN A 87 2.96 -4.02 1.27
CA ASN A 87 2.41 -2.80 0.70
C ASN A 87 1.05 -3.02 -0.01
N GLY A 88 0.48 -4.23 0.08
CA GLY A 88 -0.74 -4.61 -0.63
C GLY A 88 -1.89 -4.95 0.28
N ILE A 89 -3.11 -4.71 -0.20
CA ILE A 89 -4.35 -5.22 0.38
C ILE A 89 -5.39 -5.47 -0.70
N TRP A 90 -6.26 -6.45 -0.50
CA TRP A 90 -7.45 -6.64 -1.33
C TRP A 90 -8.56 -5.70 -0.89
N LEU A 91 -9.13 -4.94 -1.82
CA LEU A 91 -10.32 -4.12 -1.59
C LEU A 91 -11.36 -4.38 -2.68
N ILE A 92 -12.63 -4.43 -2.28
CA ILE A 92 -13.73 -4.49 -3.25
C ILE A 92 -13.73 -3.22 -4.12
N ASN A 93 -13.90 -3.39 -5.43
CA ASN A 93 -13.71 -2.29 -6.39
C ASN A 93 -14.69 -1.11 -6.19
N PHE A 94 -16.00 -1.37 -6.09
CA PHE A 94 -17.06 -0.34 -6.08
C PHE A 94 -17.97 -0.41 -4.86
N VAL A 95 -18.56 0.74 -4.48
CA VAL A 95 -19.55 0.85 -3.38
C VAL A 95 -20.73 -0.10 -3.58
N LYS A 96 -21.26 -0.20 -4.80
CA LYS A 96 -22.38 -1.10 -5.14
C LYS A 96 -22.10 -2.58 -4.85
N ASN A 97 -20.82 -2.96 -4.74
CA ASN A 97 -20.41 -4.33 -4.48
C ASN A 97 -20.14 -4.58 -2.98
N LYS A 98 -20.35 -3.60 -2.08
CA LYS A 98 -20.12 -3.77 -0.63
C LYS A 98 -21.02 -4.83 -0.01
N ALA A 99 -22.22 -5.04 -0.53
CA ALA A 99 -23.16 -6.02 0.02
C ALA A 99 -22.64 -7.47 -0.03
N ILE A 100 -21.70 -7.76 -0.94
CA ILE A 100 -21.10 -9.10 -1.12
C ILE A 100 -19.64 -9.17 -0.62
N ASP A 101 -19.16 -8.11 0.03
CA ASP A 101 -17.80 -8.04 0.56
C ASP A 101 -17.73 -8.72 1.93
N TRP A 102 -17.39 -10.00 1.91
CA TRP A 102 -17.22 -10.84 3.10
C TRP A 102 -15.82 -10.70 3.74
N SER A 103 -14.84 -10.12 3.05
CA SER A 103 -13.42 -10.18 3.46
C SER A 103 -12.92 -8.89 4.10
N THR A 104 -13.49 -7.76 3.68
CA THR A 104 -13.15 -6.40 4.11
C THR A 104 -14.42 -5.58 4.34
N THR A 105 -15.42 -6.15 5.00
CA THR A 105 -16.77 -5.59 5.13
C THR A 105 -16.80 -4.13 5.60
N ASN A 106 -15.89 -3.72 6.49
CA ASN A 106 -15.81 -2.33 6.98
C ASN A 106 -14.85 -1.43 6.18
N ALA A 107 -13.98 -1.99 5.34
CA ALA A 107 -13.05 -1.21 4.54
C ALA A 107 -13.77 -0.38 3.46
N PRO A 108 -13.22 0.79 3.10
CA PRO A 108 -13.69 1.53 1.93
C PRO A 108 -13.46 0.74 0.64
N PRO A 109 -14.34 0.86 -0.36
CA PRO A 109 -14.06 0.35 -1.69
C PRO A 109 -12.80 0.98 -2.30
N HIS A 110 -12.07 0.22 -3.11
CA HIS A 110 -10.84 0.64 -3.76
C HIS A 110 -10.96 2.01 -4.44
N ARG A 111 -12.03 2.24 -5.21
CA ARG A 111 -12.19 3.51 -5.95
C ARG A 111 -12.49 4.73 -5.06
N LYS A 112 -12.87 4.53 -3.79
CA LYS A 112 -13.24 5.62 -2.88
C LYS A 112 -12.03 6.21 -2.13
N ILE A 113 -10.96 5.44 -1.98
CA ILE A 113 -9.86 5.76 -1.05
C ILE A 113 -8.83 6.73 -1.64
N HIS A 114 -8.59 6.72 -2.95
CA HIS A 114 -7.61 7.58 -3.64
C HIS A 114 -8.03 9.06 -3.59
N ARG A 115 -7.65 9.78 -2.53
CA ARG A 115 -7.98 11.18 -2.24
C ARG A 115 -6.76 11.94 -1.71
N TYR A 116 -6.79 13.27 -1.73
CA TYR A 116 -5.72 14.09 -1.14
C TYR A 116 -5.45 13.73 0.33
N ASN A 117 -6.52 13.67 1.14
CA ASN A 117 -6.41 13.38 2.57
C ASN A 117 -5.86 11.96 2.81
N TYR A 118 -6.18 10.98 1.96
CA TYR A 118 -5.55 9.65 2.02
C TYR A 118 -4.03 9.72 1.80
N GLU A 119 -3.60 10.44 0.75
CA GLU A 119 -2.18 10.56 0.44
C GLU A 119 -1.43 11.29 1.57
N THR A 120 -2.04 12.31 2.18
CA THR A 120 -1.52 12.98 3.37
C THR A 120 -1.38 12.04 4.57
N TRP A 121 -2.41 11.22 4.86
CA TRP A 121 -2.36 10.25 5.96
C TRP A 121 -1.27 9.19 5.76
N ILE A 122 -1.13 8.65 4.55
CA ILE A 122 -0.06 7.70 4.25
C ILE A 122 1.32 8.35 4.39
N GLY A 123 1.48 9.61 3.98
CA GLY A 123 2.71 10.37 4.21
C GLY A 123 3.03 10.55 5.69
N ALA A 124 2.04 10.87 6.52
CA ALA A 124 2.24 10.97 7.97
C ALA A 124 2.63 9.63 8.60
N MET A 125 1.99 8.53 8.18
CA MET A 125 2.24 7.21 8.77
C MET A 125 3.54 6.55 8.29
N LEU A 126 3.93 6.79 7.03
CA LEU A 126 4.98 6.01 6.34
C LEU A 126 6.06 6.88 5.69
N GLY A 127 5.83 8.18 5.52
CA GLY A 127 6.80 9.13 4.94
C GLY A 127 7.50 10.02 5.97
N GLU A 128 7.04 10.06 7.22
CA GLU A 128 7.65 10.91 8.25
C GLU A 128 9.04 10.40 8.65
N SER A 129 10.04 11.28 8.53
CA SER A 129 11.46 11.00 8.77
C SER A 129 12.02 9.88 7.88
N MET A 130 13.33 9.89 7.65
CA MET A 130 13.96 8.78 6.91
C MET A 130 13.86 7.51 7.75
N ALA A 131 13.29 6.44 7.18
CA ALA A 131 13.23 5.15 7.84
C ALA A 131 14.64 4.62 8.07
N THR A 132 14.97 4.30 9.33
CA THR A 132 16.27 3.75 9.74
C THR A 132 16.19 2.29 10.19
N ASP A 133 15.00 1.82 10.57
CA ASP A 133 14.75 0.46 11.04
C ASP A 133 13.62 -0.21 10.24
N LYS A 134 13.96 -1.32 9.60
CA LYS A 134 13.04 -2.09 8.75
C LYS A 134 11.91 -2.74 9.53
N THR A 135 12.18 -3.22 10.75
CA THR A 135 11.16 -3.86 11.60
C THR A 135 10.13 -2.83 12.06
N VAL A 136 10.59 -1.66 12.51
CA VAL A 136 9.70 -0.55 12.89
C VAL A 136 8.86 -0.11 11.70
N PHE A 137 9.47 0.04 10.52
CA PHE A 137 8.75 0.42 9.32
C PHE A 137 7.72 -0.63 8.88
N LEU A 138 8.07 -1.92 8.91
CA LEU A 138 7.14 -3.02 8.62
C LEU A 138 5.97 -3.05 9.60
N ASN A 139 6.20 -2.76 10.88
CA ASN A 139 5.13 -2.66 11.88
C ASN A 139 4.18 -1.49 11.58
N LYS A 140 4.72 -0.31 11.22
CA LYS A 140 3.90 0.83 10.76
C LYS A 140 3.07 0.45 9.53
N LEU A 141 3.70 -0.15 8.52
CA LEU A 141 3.03 -0.58 7.29
C LEU A 141 1.93 -1.61 7.56
N ARG A 142 2.20 -2.59 8.42
CA ARG A 142 1.21 -3.60 8.87
C ARG A 142 0.05 -2.95 9.62
N ASN A 143 0.31 -2.00 10.51
CA ASN A 143 -0.74 -1.28 11.23
C ASN A 143 -1.61 -0.46 10.27
N THR A 144 -1.01 0.27 9.33
CA THR A 144 -1.73 0.99 8.27
C THR A 144 -2.59 0.04 7.43
N LYS A 145 -2.06 -1.12 7.03
CA LYS A 145 -2.81 -2.19 6.34
C LYS A 145 -4.04 -2.61 7.14
N MET A 146 -3.88 -2.83 8.45
CA MET A 146 -4.97 -3.22 9.35
C MET A 146 -6.03 -2.13 9.50
N LEU A 147 -5.64 -0.86 9.64
CA LEU A 147 -6.58 0.27 9.71
C LEU A 147 -7.42 0.36 8.43
N ILE A 148 -6.80 0.20 7.25
CA ILE A 148 -7.53 0.14 5.98
C ILE A 148 -8.50 -1.05 5.95
N ARG A 149 -8.00 -2.25 6.29
CA ARG A 149 -8.77 -3.50 6.25
C ARG A 149 -10.01 -3.47 7.12
N THR A 150 -9.90 -2.86 8.30
CA THR A 150 -10.95 -2.82 9.32
C THR A 150 -11.84 -1.59 9.20
N GLY A 151 -11.55 -0.67 8.27
CA GLY A 151 -12.29 0.59 8.14
C GLY A 151 -11.99 1.60 9.25
N MET A 152 -11.00 1.34 10.12
CA MET A 152 -10.62 2.20 11.25
C MET A 152 -9.67 3.34 10.85
N LEU A 153 -9.61 3.67 9.56
CA LEU A 153 -8.85 4.81 9.05
C LEU A 153 -9.53 6.14 9.44
N PRO A 154 -8.77 7.25 9.55
CA PRO A 154 -9.33 8.54 9.92
C PRO A 154 -10.49 8.98 9.00
N ALA A 155 -11.61 9.40 9.59
CA ALA A 155 -12.79 9.85 8.83
C ALA A 155 -12.47 11.02 7.88
N ARG A 156 -11.53 11.89 8.29
CA ARG A 156 -11.02 13.02 7.51
C ARG A 156 -10.51 12.63 6.11
N ILE A 157 -10.09 11.37 5.90
CA ILE A 157 -9.70 10.88 4.57
C ILE A 157 -10.80 11.07 3.52
N PHE A 158 -12.06 10.96 3.92
CA PHE A 158 -13.21 11.05 3.01
C PHE A 158 -13.80 12.44 2.87
N GLU A 159 -13.33 13.40 3.67
CA GLU A 159 -13.77 14.79 3.61
C GLU A 159 -13.21 15.50 2.37
N LYS A 160 -13.56 16.79 2.22
CA LYS A 160 -12.97 17.63 1.18
C LYS A 160 -11.47 17.78 1.45
N LYS A 161 -10.71 18.09 0.39
CA LYS A 161 -9.29 18.38 0.47
C LYS A 161 -9.02 19.41 1.57
N ASP A 162 -8.15 19.06 2.51
CA ASP A 162 -7.70 19.93 3.59
C ASP A 162 -6.16 19.95 3.60
N GLU A 163 -5.59 21.09 3.22
CA GLU A 163 -4.12 21.29 3.18
C GLU A 163 -3.51 21.57 4.57
N LEU A 164 -4.35 21.90 5.55
CA LEU A 164 -3.94 22.16 6.93
C LEU A 164 -3.89 20.87 7.73
N TRP A 165 -4.71 19.87 7.39
CA TRP A 165 -4.66 18.56 8.03
C TRP A 165 -3.32 17.87 7.77
N LYS A 166 -2.66 17.42 8.85
CA LYS A 166 -1.32 16.80 8.80
C LYS A 166 -1.36 15.28 8.80
N GLY A 167 -2.53 14.67 8.57
CA GLY A 167 -2.66 13.22 8.49
C GLY A 167 -2.66 12.52 9.84
N ILE A 168 -2.85 13.25 10.94
CA ILE A 168 -3.02 12.73 12.31
C ILE A 168 -4.27 13.33 12.95
#